data_AF-A0A1E5G3H9-F1
#
_entry.id   AF-A0A1E5G3H9-F1
#
_cell.length_a   1.000
_cell.length_b   1.000
_cell.length_c   1.000
_cell.angle_alpha   90.00
_cell.angle_beta   90.00
_cell.angle_gamma   90.00
#
_symmetry.space_group_name_H-M   'P 1'
#
loop_
_entity.id
_entity.type
_entity.pdbx_description
1 polymer ?
#
loop_
_entity_poly.entity_id
_entity_poly.type
_entity_poly.pdbx_seq_one_letter_code
_entity_poly.pdbx_strand_id
1 'polypeptide(L)'
;MFERIMRSPLFSSLALISVGFVVLAGQLANSDVDYFTFDTERLVFFSWVFFLLWLIPYTALLFVYNQKHPNKRIKYFTLMPVEFQEADEGEQWVTYRACRKAYIFIYSAIPAALGILFALHTFPFYEFLPTILLVLIGIGQYIAYWTEIRKLYQS
;
A
#
# COMPACT_ATOMS: atom_id res chain seq x y z
N MET A 1 6.25 6.31 -20.60
CA MET A 1 5.09 5.46 -20.25
C MET A 1 5.37 4.60 -19.01
N PHE A 2 6.46 3.82 -18.99
CA PHE A 2 6.88 2.98 -17.85
C PHE A 2 7.04 3.73 -16.52
N GLU A 3 7.69 4.88 -16.53
CA GLU A 3 7.91 5.70 -15.33
C GLU A 3 6.59 6.20 -14.72
N ARG A 4 5.62 6.59 -15.56
CA ARG A 4 4.28 7.00 -15.13
C ARG A 4 3.47 5.87 -14.50
N ILE A 5 3.72 4.63 -14.94
CA ILE A 5 3.11 3.41 -14.39
C ILE A 5 3.74 3.09 -13.04
N MET A 6 5.08 3.15 -12.92
CA MET A 6 5.78 2.89 -11.65
C MET A 6 5.51 3.95 -10.57
N ARG A 7 5.33 5.21 -10.96
CA ARG A 7 4.98 6.32 -10.04
C ARG A 7 3.48 6.38 -9.70
N SER A 8 2.70 5.40 -10.15
CA SER A 8 1.27 5.33 -9.85
C SER A 8 1.06 4.73 -8.46
N PRO A 9 0.18 5.31 -7.62
CA PRO A 9 -0.16 4.76 -6.31
C PRO A 9 -0.78 3.37 -6.41
N LEU A 10 -1.24 2.96 -7.60
CA LEU A 10 -1.86 1.66 -7.81
C LEU A 10 -0.91 0.51 -7.46
N PHE A 11 0.40 0.63 -7.75
CA PHE A 11 1.35 -0.41 -7.37
C PHE A 11 1.51 -0.50 -5.86
N SER A 12 1.69 0.65 -5.20
CA SER A 12 1.87 0.73 -3.75
C SER A 12 0.60 0.28 -3.00
N SER A 13 -0.59 0.62 -3.50
CA SER A 13 -1.86 0.11 -2.98
C SER A 13 -2.04 -1.38 -3.21
N LEU A 14 -1.68 -1.90 -4.40
CA LEU A 14 -1.82 -3.33 -4.69
C LEU A 14 -0.81 -4.17 -3.87
N ALA A 15 0.40 -3.64 -3.66
CA ALA A 15 1.36 -4.19 -2.70
C ALA A 15 0.74 -4.31 -1.31
N LEU A 16 0.19 -3.21 -0.79
CA LEU A 16 -0.41 -3.17 0.54
C LEU A 16 -1.60 -4.13 0.65
N ILE A 17 -2.47 -4.19 -0.35
CA ILE A 17 -3.60 -5.12 -0.39
C ILE A 17 -3.10 -6.57 -0.38
N SER A 18 -2.09 -6.89 -1.19
CA SER A 18 -1.55 -8.25 -1.26
C SER A 18 -0.92 -8.69 0.06
N VAL A 19 -0.16 -7.81 0.73
CA VAL A 19 0.41 -8.09 2.06
C VAL A 19 -0.70 -8.21 3.10
N GLY A 20 -1.67 -7.29 3.09
CA GLY A 20 -2.83 -7.35 3.99
C GLY A 20 -3.63 -8.64 3.82
N PHE A 21 -3.80 -9.11 2.59
CA PHE A 21 -4.49 -10.36 2.29
C PHE A 21 -3.70 -11.58 2.80
N VAL A 22 -2.37 -11.61 2.65
CA VAL A 22 -1.51 -12.66 3.22
C VAL A 22 -1.62 -12.69 4.75
N VAL A 23 -1.57 -11.52 5.40
CA VAL A 23 -1.69 -11.42 6.87
C VAL A 23 -3.07 -11.90 7.32
N LEU A 24 -4.16 -11.43 6.69
CA LEU A 24 -5.52 -11.86 7.02
C LEU A 24 -5.72 -13.36 6.80
N ALA A 25 -5.19 -13.91 5.71
CA ALA A 25 -5.20 -15.34 5.43
C ALA A 25 -4.49 -16.13 6.55
N GLY A 26 -3.32 -15.65 6.97
CA GLY A 26 -2.57 -16.24 8.07
C GLY A 26 -3.31 -16.15 9.41
N GLN A 27 -3.94 -15.01 9.71
CA GLN A 27 -4.77 -14.87 10.92
C GLN A 27 -5.92 -15.88 10.91
N LEU A 28 -6.62 -16.01 9.79
CA LEU A 28 -7.74 -16.96 9.64
C LEU A 28 -7.29 -18.43 9.73
N ALA A 29 -6.11 -18.77 9.20
CA ALA A 29 -5.58 -20.12 9.31
C ALA A 29 -5.16 -20.51 10.74
N ASN A 30 -4.88 -19.51 11.59
CA ASN A 30 -4.48 -19.72 12.98
C ASN A 30 -5.61 -19.43 13.99
N SER A 31 -6.80 -19.04 13.54
CA SER A 31 -7.93 -18.81 14.44
C SER A 31 -8.54 -20.14 14.85
N ASP A 32 -8.71 -20.37 16.15
CA ASP A 32 -9.37 -21.57 16.70
C ASP A 32 -10.87 -21.64 16.38
N VAL A 33 -11.44 -20.53 15.89
CA VAL A 33 -12.84 -20.39 15.55
C VAL A 33 -13.01 -20.57 14.05
N ASP A 34 -13.81 -21.56 13.68
CA ASP A 34 -14.10 -21.86 12.28
C ASP A 34 -15.12 -20.86 11.71
N TYR A 35 -14.63 -19.68 11.30
CA TYR A 35 -15.47 -18.61 10.74
C TYR A 35 -15.99 -18.92 9.34
N PHE A 36 -15.30 -19.77 8.58
CA PHE A 36 -15.57 -20.02 7.16
C PHE A 36 -15.33 -21.48 6.79
N THR A 37 -16.20 -22.06 5.95
CA THR A 37 -16.08 -23.44 5.45
C THR A 37 -14.98 -23.64 4.39
N PHE A 38 -14.13 -22.64 4.17
CA PHE A 38 -13.08 -22.69 3.16
C PHE A 38 -11.82 -23.36 3.73
N ASP A 39 -11.15 -24.15 2.90
CA ASP A 39 -9.83 -24.69 3.20
C ASP A 39 -8.82 -23.53 3.37
N THR A 40 -8.52 -23.20 4.63
CA THR A 40 -7.68 -22.06 5.02
C THR A 40 -6.25 -22.22 4.54
N GLU A 41 -5.73 -23.44 4.44
CA GLU A 41 -4.39 -23.72 3.89
C GLU A 41 -4.32 -23.33 2.41
N ARG A 42 -5.36 -23.66 1.63
CA ARG A 42 -5.45 -23.22 0.23
C ARG A 42 -5.55 -21.70 0.14
N LEU A 43 -6.30 -21.05 1.03
CA LEU A 43 -6.43 -19.60 1.03
C LEU A 43 -5.08 -18.91 1.31
N VAL A 44 -4.30 -19.42 2.26
CA VAL A 44 -2.93 -18.96 2.52
C VAL A 44 -2.03 -19.20 1.30
N PHE A 45 -2.11 -20.36 0.67
CA PHE A 45 -1.34 -20.63 -0.55
C PHE A 45 -1.67 -19.62 -1.67
N PHE A 46 -2.96 -19.40 -1.95
CA PHE A 46 -3.38 -18.47 -2.99
C PHE A 46 -3.04 -17.01 -2.67
N SER A 47 -3.03 -16.61 -1.38
CA SER A 47 -2.62 -15.25 -0.99
C SER A 47 -1.13 -15.01 -1.26
N TRP A 48 -0.27 -15.99 -0.99
CA TRP A 48 1.15 -15.93 -1.36
C TRP A 48 1.36 -15.89 -2.87
N VAL A 49 0.61 -16.71 -3.63
CA VAL A 49 0.65 -16.68 -5.10
C VAL A 49 0.25 -15.29 -5.62
N PHE A 50 -0.81 -14.70 -5.07
CA PHE A 50 -1.24 -13.34 -5.43
C PHE A 50 -0.16 -12.28 -5.13
N PHE A 51 0.47 -12.35 -3.96
CA PHE A 51 1.60 -11.48 -3.61
C PHE A 51 2.77 -11.61 -4.60
N LEU A 52 3.16 -12.84 -4.94
CA LEU A 52 4.26 -13.09 -5.89
C LEU A 52 3.92 -12.65 -7.31
N LEU A 53 2.67 -12.84 -7.75
CA LEU A 53 2.18 -12.39 -9.05
C LEU A 53 2.30 -10.88 -9.22
N TRP A 54 2.23 -10.11 -8.15
CA TRP A 54 2.49 -8.67 -8.19
C TRP A 54 3.98 -8.32 -8.04
N LEU A 55 4.67 -8.96 -7.10
CA LEU A 55 6.07 -8.63 -6.77
C LEU A 55 7.02 -8.91 -7.93
N ILE A 56 6.84 -10.03 -8.64
CA ILE A 56 7.74 -10.44 -9.73
C ILE A 56 7.71 -9.44 -10.90
N PRO A 57 6.53 -9.06 -11.45
CA PRO A 57 6.48 -8.02 -12.48
C PRO A 57 7.03 -6.67 -12.00
N TYR A 58 6.75 -6.26 -10.76
CA TYR A 58 7.25 -4.99 -10.22
C TYR A 58 8.78 -4.96 -10.15
N THR A 59 9.40 -6.01 -9.62
CA THR A 59 10.87 -6.12 -9.52
C THR A 59 11.53 -6.23 -10.90
N ALA A 60 10.92 -6.96 -11.84
CA ALA A 60 11.38 -7.02 -13.23
C ALA A 60 11.31 -5.65 -13.91
N LEU A 61 10.23 -4.89 -13.66
CA LEU A 61 10.05 -3.53 -14.17
C LEU A 61 11.15 -2.59 -13.66
N LEU A 62 11.43 -2.66 -12.36
CA LEU A 62 12.48 -1.89 -11.71
C LEU A 62 13.86 -2.22 -12.29
N PHE A 63 14.12 -3.50 -12.55
CA PHE A 63 15.36 -3.95 -13.19
C PHE A 63 15.51 -3.39 -14.60
N VAL A 64 14.48 -3.48 -15.44
CA VAL A 64 14.50 -2.91 -16.79
C VAL A 64 14.67 -1.39 -16.75
N TYR A 65 14.01 -0.70 -15.81
CA TYR A 65 14.16 0.74 -15.61
C TYR A 65 15.60 1.12 -15.23
N ASN A 66 16.20 0.40 -14.28
CA ASN A 66 17.57 0.64 -13.82
C ASN A 66 18.62 0.41 -14.91
N GLN A 67 18.39 -0.55 -15.82
CA GLN A 67 19.26 -0.75 -16.99
C GLN A 67 19.15 0.40 -17.99
N LYS A 68 17.95 0.91 -18.23
CA LYS A 68 17.71 2.02 -19.17
C LYS A 68 18.16 3.37 -18.64
N HIS A 69 18.15 3.55 -17.31
CA HIS A 69 18.48 4.82 -16.65
C HIS A 69 19.64 4.64 -15.65
N PRO A 70 20.87 4.36 -16.12
CA PRO A 70 21.99 4.06 -15.24
C PRO A 70 22.40 5.24 -14.34
N ASN A 71 22.08 6.48 -14.74
CA ASN A 71 22.37 7.70 -13.96
C ASN A 71 21.27 8.06 -12.95
N LYS A 72 20.10 7.39 -13.01
CA LYS A 72 18.94 7.61 -12.12
C LYS A 72 18.43 6.28 -11.56
N ARG A 73 19.36 5.45 -11.05
CA ARG A 73 19.02 4.10 -10.54
C ARG A 73 18.21 4.19 -9.27
N ILE A 74 17.16 3.37 -9.22
CA ILE A 74 16.38 3.10 -8.01
C ILE A 74 17.02 1.93 -7.29
N LYS A 75 17.50 2.16 -6.08
CA LYS A 75 18.05 1.10 -5.23
C LYS A 75 16.92 0.22 -4.69
N TYR A 76 17.07 -1.10 -4.81
CA TYR A 76 16.07 -2.09 -4.38
C TYR A 76 15.76 -2.06 -2.89
N PHE A 77 16.71 -1.63 -2.04
CA PHE A 77 16.60 -1.66 -0.58
C PHE A 77 16.52 -0.28 0.07
N THR A 78 16.20 0.77 -0.70
CA THR A 78 16.00 2.09 -0.10
C THR A 78 14.54 2.21 0.36
N LEU A 79 14.34 2.76 1.56
CA LEU A 79 13.02 3.09 2.10
C LEU A 79 12.35 4.29 1.40
N MET A 80 13.00 4.84 0.38
CA MET A 80 12.54 6.01 -0.35
C MET A 80 11.64 5.54 -1.50
N PRO A 81 10.37 5.97 -1.53
CA PRO A 81 9.46 5.68 -2.61
C PRO A 81 9.99 6.21 -3.94
N VAL A 82 9.65 5.53 -5.03
CA VAL A 82 10.02 5.92 -6.39
C VAL A 82 9.38 7.25 -6.82
N GLU A 83 8.28 7.61 -6.16
CA GLU A 83 7.54 8.84 -6.32
C GLU A 83 8.31 10.09 -5.86
N PHE A 84 9.29 9.93 -4.96
CA PHE A 84 10.10 11.04 -4.43
C PHE A 84 11.39 11.28 -5.22
N GLN A 85 11.47 10.76 -6.45
CA GLN A 85 12.59 11.01 -7.35
C GLN A 85 12.37 12.29 -8.15
N GLU A 86 12.42 13.40 -7.42
CA GLU A 86 12.24 14.76 -7.95
C GLU A 86 13.49 15.22 -8.68
N ALA A 87 13.31 15.80 -9.86
CA ALA A 87 14.38 16.33 -10.70
C ALA A 87 14.57 17.84 -10.58
N ASP A 88 13.54 18.57 -10.14
CA ASP A 88 13.54 20.03 -9.99
C ASP A 88 12.78 20.50 -8.73
N GLU A 89 12.88 21.80 -8.43
CA GLU A 89 12.22 22.43 -7.28
C GLU A 89 10.69 22.45 -7.39
N GLY A 90 10.15 22.40 -8.61
CA GLY A 90 8.72 22.36 -8.86
C GLY A 90 8.10 21.02 -8.46
N GLU A 91 8.75 19.92 -8.85
CA GLU A 91 8.39 18.56 -8.45
C GLU A 91 8.48 18.40 -6.93
N GLN A 92 9.51 18.97 -6.28
CA GLN A 92 9.62 19.01 -4.82
C GLN A 92 8.42 19.68 -4.16
N TRP A 93 7.99 20.83 -4.69
CA TRP A 93 6.83 21.54 -4.14
C TRP A 93 5.52 20.75 -4.30
N VAL A 94 5.35 20.06 -5.44
CA VAL A 94 4.21 19.18 -5.70
C VAL A 94 4.19 18.02 -4.70
N THR A 95 5.31 17.32 -4.52
CA THR A 95 5.41 16.23 -3.54
C THR A 95 5.17 16.73 -2.13
N TYR A 96 5.76 17.86 -1.73
CA TYR A 96 5.55 18.45 -0.41
C TYR A 96 4.07 18.67 -0.11
N ARG A 97 3.33 19.24 -1.07
CA ARG A 97 1.89 19.50 -0.92
C ARG A 97 1.08 18.20 -0.86
N ALA A 98 1.43 17.20 -1.67
CA ALA A 98 0.78 15.89 -1.64
C ALA A 98 1.06 15.13 -0.33
N CYS A 99 2.30 15.14 0.15
CA CYS A 99 2.70 14.58 1.44
C CYS A 99 1.97 15.27 2.59
N ARG A 100 1.84 16.61 2.56
CA ARG A 100 1.09 17.35 3.57
C ARG A 100 -0.36 16.88 3.66
N LYS A 101 -1.02 16.63 2.52
CA LYS A 101 -2.40 16.12 2.50
C LYS A 101 -2.49 14.69 3.01
N ALA A 102 -1.57 13.82 2.61
CA ALA A 102 -1.48 12.45 3.10
C ALA A 102 -1.25 12.41 4.61
N TYR A 103 -0.39 13.29 5.14
CA TYR A 103 -0.17 13.44 6.57
C TYR A 103 -1.43 13.87 7.33
N ILE A 104 -2.15 14.88 6.82
CA ILE A 104 -3.43 15.33 7.42
C ILE A 104 -4.45 14.18 7.44
N PHE A 105 -4.50 13.37 6.38
CA PHE A 105 -5.35 12.19 6.34
C PHE A 105 -4.97 11.17 7.43
N ILE A 106 -3.69 10.81 7.56
CA ILE A 106 -3.24 9.86 8.58
C ILE A 106 -3.52 10.39 9.99
N TYR A 107 -3.27 11.69 10.22
CA TYR A 107 -3.48 12.36 11.50
C TYR A 107 -4.92 12.20 12.00
N SER A 108 -5.92 12.28 11.11
CA SER A 108 -7.32 12.05 11.49
C SER A 108 -7.74 10.58 11.44
N ALA A 109 -7.16 9.79 10.52
CA ALA A 109 -7.52 8.39 10.33
C ALA A 109 -7.07 7.48 11.49
N ILE A 110 -5.91 7.73 12.09
CA ILE A 110 -5.41 6.91 13.22
C ILE A 110 -6.35 7.02 14.44
N PRO A 111 -6.70 8.22 14.96
CA PRO A 111 -7.66 8.33 16.05
C PRO A 111 -9.02 7.71 15.72
N ALA A 112 -9.49 7.87 14.48
CA ALA A 112 -10.75 7.25 14.03
C ALA A 112 -10.68 5.72 14.09
N ALA A 113 -9.58 5.11 13.60
CA ALA A 113 -9.39 3.66 13.68
C ALA A 113 -9.28 3.15 15.12
N LEU A 114 -8.61 3.90 16.01
CA LEU A 114 -8.60 3.55 17.44
C LEU A 114 -10.01 3.60 18.05
N GLY A 115 -10.81 4.61 17.70
CA GLY A 115 -12.21 4.69 18.11
C GLY A 115 -13.04 3.51 17.61
N ILE A 116 -12.84 3.07 16.38
CA ILE A 116 -13.51 1.90 15.80
C ILE A 116 -13.08 0.61 16.52
N LEU A 117 -11.78 0.42 16.76
CA LEU A 117 -11.27 -0.74 17.49
C LEU A 117 -11.84 -0.80 18.92
N PHE A 118 -11.91 0.34 19.60
CA PHE A 118 -12.52 0.42 20.92
C PHE A 118 -14.01 0.09 20.87
N ALA A 119 -14.76 0.67 19.93
CA ALA A 119 -16.21 0.45 19.83
C ALA A 119 -16.58 -1.00 19.47
N LEU A 120 -15.72 -1.71 18.73
CA LEU A 120 -15.97 -3.07 18.23
C LEU A 120 -15.20 -4.15 18.99
N HIS A 121 -14.64 -3.85 20.18
CA HIS A 121 -13.76 -4.78 20.90
C HIS A 121 -14.44 -6.10 21.31
N THR A 122 -15.76 -6.13 21.42
CA THR A 122 -16.55 -7.32 21.80
C THR A 122 -16.99 -8.16 20.60
N PHE A 123 -16.77 -7.69 19.37
CA PHE A 123 -17.22 -8.40 18.19
C PHE A 123 -16.35 -9.62 17.91
N PRO A 124 -16.94 -10.72 17.41
CA PRO A 124 -16.22 -11.97 17.18
C PRO A 124 -15.11 -11.84 16.13
N PHE A 125 -15.16 -10.84 15.24
CA PHE A 125 -14.15 -10.59 14.21
C PHE A 125 -13.09 -9.57 14.63
N TYR A 126 -13.00 -9.23 15.91
CA TYR A 126 -12.10 -8.17 16.42
C TYR A 126 -10.64 -8.40 16.04
N GLU A 127 -10.16 -9.65 16.04
CA GLU A 127 -8.77 -10.01 15.73
C GLU A 127 -8.32 -9.61 14.31
N PHE A 128 -9.26 -9.50 13.37
CA PHE A 128 -8.98 -9.12 11.98
C PHE A 128 -9.06 -7.59 11.77
N LEU A 129 -9.76 -6.87 12.64
CA LEU A 129 -10.02 -5.44 12.48
C LEU A 129 -8.74 -4.58 12.40
N PRO A 130 -7.70 -4.78 13.21
CA PRO A 130 -6.46 -3.99 13.11
C PRO A 130 -5.84 -4.08 11.72
N THR A 131 -5.76 -5.29 11.14
CA THR A 131 -5.19 -5.51 9.81
C THR A 131 -6.04 -4.83 8.73
N ILE A 132 -7.36 -5.00 8.77
CA ILE A 132 -8.29 -4.36 7.82
C ILE A 132 -8.17 -2.84 7.87
N LEU A 133 -8.18 -2.25 9.08
CA LEU A 133 -8.06 -0.81 9.26
C LEU A 133 -6.72 -0.28 8.77
N LEU A 134 -5.62 -0.98 9.03
CA LEU A 134 -4.28 -0.59 8.55
C LEU A 134 -4.24 -0.56 7.02
N VAL A 135 -4.78 -1.59 6.35
CA VAL A 135 -4.88 -1.64 4.88
C VAL A 135 -5.74 -0.49 4.35
N LEU A 136 -6.91 -0.24 4.93
CA LEU A 136 -7.80 0.85 4.52
C LEU A 136 -7.16 2.23 4.69
N ILE A 137 -6.48 2.47 5.82
CA ILE A 137 -5.75 3.71 6.07
C ILE A 137 -4.62 3.86 5.05
N GLY A 138 -3.81 2.83 4.80
CA GLY A 138 -2.71 2.93 3.85
C GLY A 138 -3.21 3.19 2.42
N ILE A 139 -4.30 2.55 1.98
CA ILE A 139 -4.95 2.85 0.69
C ILE A 139 -5.43 4.31 0.67
N GLY A 140 -6.10 4.76 1.74
CA GLY A 140 -6.56 6.14 1.86
C GLY A 140 -5.42 7.16 1.79
N GLN A 141 -4.28 6.86 2.40
CA GLN A 141 -3.05 7.67 2.32
C GLN A 141 -2.56 7.78 0.87
N TYR A 142 -2.48 6.66 0.13
CA TYR A 142 -2.07 6.67 -1.27
C TYR A 142 -3.04 7.43 -2.17
N ILE A 143 -4.35 7.32 -1.92
CA ILE A 143 -5.39 8.09 -2.64
C ILE A 143 -5.26 9.59 -2.31
N ALA A 144 -5.09 9.95 -1.03
CA ALA A 144 -4.94 11.33 -0.62
C ALA A 144 -3.72 11.98 -1.30
N TYR A 145 -2.58 11.29 -1.30
CA TYR A 145 -1.37 11.71 -2.00
C TYR A 145 -1.62 11.90 -3.51
N TRP A 146 -2.18 10.89 -4.17
CA TRP A 146 -2.37 10.89 -5.61
C TRP A 146 -3.38 11.91 -6.12
N THR A 147 -4.48 12.11 -5.39
CA THR A 147 -5.49 13.10 -5.75
C THR A 147 -4.92 14.51 -5.72
N GLU A 148 -4.00 14.81 -4.80
CA GLU A 148 -3.32 16.11 -4.77
C GLU A 148 -2.35 16.26 -5.92
N ILE A 149 -1.54 15.23 -6.19
CA ILE A 149 -0.65 15.20 -7.36
C ILE A 149 -1.41 15.46 -8.66
N ARG A 150 -2.50 14.73 -8.88
CA ARG A 150 -3.34 14.87 -10.09
C ARG A 150 -3.90 16.28 -10.23
N LYS A 151 -4.34 16.87 -9.12
CA LYS A 151 -4.87 18.24 -9.10
C LYS A 151 -3.82 19.27 -9.48
N LEU A 152 -2.58 19.11 -9.00
CA LEU A 152 -1.48 20.04 -9.26
C LEU A 152 -0.91 19.91 -10.68
N TYR A 153 -0.92 18.71 -11.27
CA TYR A 153 -0.52 18.52 -12.67
C TYR A 153 -1.58 18.97 -13.69
N GLN A 154 -2.81 19.27 -13.25
CA GLN A 154 -3.90 19.75 -14.12
C GLN A 154 -4.13 21.27 -14.00
N SER A 155 -3.46 21.96 -13.09
CA SER A 155 -3.50 23.42 -12.89
C SER A 155 -2.33 24.10 -13.58
#